data_AF-A0A969CZA5-F1
#
_entry.id   AF-A0A969CZA5-F1
#
_cell.length_a   1.000
_cell.length_b   1.000
_cell.length_c   1.000
_cell.angle_alpha   90.00
_cell.angle_beta   90.00
_cell.angle_gamma   90.00
#
_symmetry.space_group_name_H-M   'P 1'
#
loop_
_entity.id
_entity.type
_entity.pdbx_description
1 polymer ?
#
loop_
_entity_poly.entity_id
_entity_poly.type
_entity_poly.pdbx_seq_one_letter_code
_entity_poly.pdbx_strand_id
1 'polypeptide(L)'
;MRERMHEFERQRAELLHQRAALKTVLSSVPYSVFWKDRDSAYLGCNEQFAQRAGVSHPDQIVGKTDYDLPWPPDEAEIFRAGDRLVLSGDGAFENVEEKMLTADGQSIVILTSKVQLRSEDGSVIGTIGIFTDITARKQMELELQRAKDNAEAADRAKGDFLATVSHELRTPLALILGPLQELAAHPSLPDDAR
;
A
#
# COMPACT_ATOMS: atom_id res chain seq x y z
N MET A 1 -27.20 -25.92 -46.07
CA MET A 1 -26.76 -26.77 -44.93
C MET A 1 -25.26 -26.63 -44.66
N ARG A 2 -24.36 -26.70 -45.66
CA ARG A 2 -22.91 -26.42 -45.46
C ARG A 2 -22.59 -24.99 -45.02
N GLU A 3 -23.28 -23.98 -45.54
CA GLU A 3 -23.05 -22.56 -45.16
C GLU A 3 -23.38 -22.26 -43.70
N ARG A 4 -24.53 -22.73 -43.19
CA ARG A 4 -24.88 -22.61 -41.75
C ARG A 4 -23.88 -23.30 -40.83
N MET A 5 -23.29 -24.40 -41.28
CA MET A 5 -22.31 -25.16 -40.49
C MET A 5 -20.98 -24.40 -40.42
N HIS A 6 -20.52 -23.83 -41.53
CA HIS A 6 -19.34 -22.96 -41.55
C HIS A 6 -19.54 -21.65 -40.79
N GLU A 7 -20.74 -21.07 -40.82
CA GLU A 7 -21.08 -19.87 -40.05
C GLU A 7 -21.10 -20.14 -38.54
N PHE A 8 -21.70 -21.26 -38.12
CA PHE A 8 -21.68 -21.71 -36.73
C PHE A 8 -20.25 -22.01 -36.23
N GLU A 9 -19.43 -22.67 -37.05
CA GLU A 9 -18.02 -22.92 -36.72
C GLU A 9 -17.22 -21.63 -36.56
N ARG A 10 -17.44 -20.63 -37.42
CA ARG A 10 -16.82 -19.31 -37.29
C ARG A 10 -17.25 -18.58 -36.02
N GLN A 11 -18.55 -18.54 -35.72
CA GLN A 11 -19.05 -17.90 -34.50
C GLN A 11 -18.51 -18.59 -33.24
N ARG A 12 -18.43 -19.93 -33.24
CA ARG A 12 -17.85 -20.69 -32.14
C ARG A 12 -16.35 -20.44 -31.99
N ALA A 13 -15.59 -20.38 -33.08
CA ALA A 13 -14.17 -20.08 -33.05
C ALA A 13 -13.90 -18.67 -32.52
N GLU A 14 -14.68 -17.67 -32.94
CA GLU A 14 -14.59 -16.31 -32.45
C GLU A 14 -14.88 -16.21 -30.95
N LEU A 15 -15.96 -16.85 -30.48
CA LEU A 15 -16.29 -16.87 -29.05
C LEU A 15 -15.19 -17.53 -28.21
N LEU A 16 -14.61 -18.63 -28.70
CA LEU A 16 -13.49 -19.30 -28.05
C LEU A 16 -12.24 -18.41 -28.01
N HIS A 17 -11.98 -17.67 -29.09
CA HIS A 17 -10.87 -16.72 -29.17
C HIS A 17 -11.04 -15.58 -28.17
N GLN A 18 -12.22 -14.96 -28.11
CA GLN A 18 -12.54 -13.88 -27.16
C GLN A 18 -12.43 -14.35 -25.71
N ARG A 19 -12.95 -15.54 -25.39
CA ARG A 19 -12.84 -16.13 -24.05
C ARG A 19 -11.38 -16.41 -23.67
N ALA A 20 -10.58 -16.91 -24.59
CA ALA A 20 -9.16 -17.16 -24.37
C ALA A 20 -8.37 -15.86 -24.15
N ALA A 21 -8.68 -14.80 -24.92
CA ALA A 21 -8.06 -13.50 -24.76
C ALA A 21 -8.36 -12.90 -23.38
N LEU A 22 -9.63 -12.90 -22.95
CA LEU A 22 -10.01 -12.41 -21.61
C LEU A 22 -9.32 -13.19 -20.48
N LYS A 23 -9.23 -14.52 -20.60
CA LYS A 23 -8.51 -15.35 -19.62
C LYS A 23 -7.03 -14.99 -19.55
N THR A 24 -6.41 -14.73 -20.71
CA THR A 24 -4.99 -14.33 -20.80
C THR A 24 -4.76 -12.97 -20.15
N VAL A 25 -5.64 -11.99 -20.41
CA VAL A 25 -5.58 -10.68 -19.75
C VAL A 25 -5.66 -10.86 -18.24
N LEU A 26 -6.71 -11.51 -17.72
CA LEU A 26 -6.93 -11.66 -16.28
C LEU A 26 -5.80 -12.41 -15.56
N SER A 27 -5.18 -13.39 -16.20
CA SER A 27 -4.05 -14.15 -15.64
C SER A 27 -2.72 -13.40 -15.70
N SER A 28 -2.57 -12.47 -16.65
CA SER A 28 -1.35 -11.64 -16.78
C SER A 28 -1.28 -10.47 -15.79
N VAL A 29 -2.43 -10.06 -15.24
CA VAL A 29 -2.49 -8.93 -14.30
C VAL A 29 -1.88 -9.35 -12.95
N PRO A 30 -0.90 -8.62 -12.40
CA PRO A 30 -0.25 -8.94 -11.12
C PRO A 30 -1.11 -8.51 -9.91
N TYR A 31 -2.42 -8.46 -10.08
CA TYR A 31 -3.40 -8.08 -9.06
C TYR A 31 -4.39 -9.22 -8.88
N SER A 32 -4.91 -9.39 -7.67
CA SER A 32 -6.01 -10.31 -7.43
C SER A 32 -7.31 -9.66 -7.90
N VAL A 33 -8.02 -10.30 -8.82
CA VAL A 33 -9.26 -9.79 -9.41
C VAL A 33 -10.39 -10.75 -9.06
N PHE A 34 -11.52 -10.21 -8.60
CA PHE A 34 -12.71 -10.98 -8.28
C PHE A 34 -13.97 -10.20 -8.69
N TRP A 35 -15.06 -10.92 -8.92
CA TRP A 35 -16.38 -10.31 -9.08
C TRP A 35 -17.43 -11.14 -8.37
N LYS A 36 -18.43 -10.45 -7.84
CA LYS A 36 -19.51 -11.00 -7.03
C LYS A 36 -20.85 -10.52 -7.55
N ASP A 37 -21.90 -11.22 -7.20
CA ASP A 37 -23.28 -10.78 -7.39
C ASP A 37 -23.72 -9.76 -6.33
N ARG A 38 -25.00 -9.40 -6.33
CA ARG A 38 -25.59 -8.42 -5.40
C ARG A 38 -25.68 -8.92 -3.96
N ASP A 39 -25.61 -10.23 -3.74
CA ASP A 39 -25.64 -10.87 -2.42
C ASP A 39 -24.21 -11.15 -1.91
N SER A 40 -23.20 -10.58 -2.59
CA SER A 40 -21.77 -10.79 -2.33
C SER A 40 -21.35 -12.26 -2.42
N ALA A 41 -22.00 -13.06 -3.27
CA ALA A 41 -21.51 -14.37 -3.65
C ALA A 41 -20.61 -14.26 -4.88
N TYR A 42 -19.50 -15.02 -4.90
CA TYR A 42 -18.53 -14.96 -5.98
C TYR A 42 -19.11 -15.52 -7.27
N LEU A 43 -18.99 -14.72 -8.33
CA LEU A 43 -19.30 -15.12 -9.71
C LEU A 43 -18.03 -15.60 -10.43
N GLY A 44 -16.85 -15.22 -9.94
CA GLY A 44 -15.57 -15.71 -10.43
C GLY A 44 -14.40 -14.84 -10.01
N CYS A 45 -13.20 -15.26 -10.44
CA CYS A 45 -11.95 -14.58 -10.13
C CYS A 45 -10.84 -14.91 -11.13
N ASN A 46 -9.68 -14.26 -10.99
CA ASN A 46 -8.45 -14.67 -11.67
C ASN A 46 -7.61 -15.66 -10.83
N GLU A 47 -6.53 -16.17 -11.43
CA GLU A 47 -5.64 -17.15 -10.79
C GLU A 47 -4.95 -16.60 -9.54
N GLN A 48 -4.58 -15.32 -9.55
CA GLN A 48 -3.94 -14.64 -8.42
C GLN A 48 -4.85 -14.65 -7.19
N PHE A 49 -6.14 -14.32 -7.36
CA PHE A 49 -7.10 -14.38 -6.27
C PHE A 49 -7.35 -15.81 -5.79
N ALA A 50 -7.48 -16.76 -6.72
CA ALA A 50 -7.70 -18.18 -6.40
C ALA A 50 -6.60 -18.72 -5.46
N GLN A 51 -5.34 -18.40 -5.75
CA GLN A 51 -4.19 -18.77 -4.90
C GLN A 51 -4.29 -18.17 -3.50
N ARG A 52 -4.63 -16.88 -3.40
CA ARG A 52 -4.78 -16.18 -2.11
C ARG A 52 -5.96 -16.72 -1.28
N ALA A 53 -7.04 -17.10 -1.95
CA ALA A 53 -8.22 -17.72 -1.35
C ALA A 53 -8.03 -19.21 -1.02
N GLY A 54 -6.86 -19.80 -1.34
CA GLY A 54 -6.56 -21.20 -1.06
C GLY A 54 -7.32 -22.20 -1.93
N VAL A 55 -7.86 -21.78 -3.08
CA VAL A 55 -8.56 -22.66 -4.03
C VAL A 55 -7.68 -23.01 -5.22
N SER A 56 -7.74 -24.27 -5.67
CA SER A 56 -6.82 -24.77 -6.72
C SER A 56 -7.14 -24.24 -8.11
N HIS A 57 -8.38 -23.83 -8.37
CA HIS A 57 -8.81 -23.31 -9.66
C HIS A 57 -9.86 -22.20 -9.46
N PRO A 58 -9.83 -21.11 -10.27
CA PRO A 58 -10.79 -20.00 -10.16
C PRO A 58 -12.26 -20.45 -10.14
N ASP A 59 -12.63 -21.45 -10.93
CA ASP A 59 -14.01 -21.95 -11.00
C ASP A 59 -14.54 -22.52 -9.68
N GLN A 60 -13.68 -22.91 -8.73
CA GLN A 60 -14.09 -23.43 -7.42
C GLN A 60 -14.64 -22.35 -6.47
N ILE A 61 -14.45 -21.07 -6.81
CA ILE A 61 -14.96 -19.97 -6.00
C ILE A 61 -16.42 -19.65 -6.28
N VAL A 62 -16.93 -20.07 -7.44
CA VAL A 62 -18.27 -19.69 -7.89
C VAL A 62 -19.34 -20.19 -6.91
N GLY A 63 -20.19 -19.28 -6.45
CA GLY A 63 -21.25 -19.54 -5.47
C GLY A 63 -20.81 -19.51 -4.01
N LYS A 64 -19.50 -19.38 -3.72
CA LYS A 64 -19.01 -19.17 -2.35
C LYS A 64 -19.23 -17.72 -1.92
N THR A 65 -19.20 -17.49 -0.62
CA THR A 65 -19.16 -16.17 0.01
C THR A 65 -17.84 -15.95 0.73
N ASP A 66 -17.61 -14.73 1.22
CA ASP A 66 -16.43 -14.43 2.03
C ASP A 66 -16.31 -15.29 3.29
N TYR A 67 -17.44 -15.78 3.80
CA TYR A 67 -17.48 -16.67 4.96
C TYR A 67 -17.06 -18.11 4.67
N ASP A 68 -17.04 -18.51 3.39
CA ASP A 68 -16.64 -19.87 2.95
C ASP A 68 -15.14 -19.96 2.60
N LEU A 69 -14.42 -18.86 2.79
CA LEU A 69 -13.02 -18.67 2.42
C LEU A 69 -12.16 -18.53 3.69
N PRO A 70 -10.81 -18.62 3.60
CA PRO A 70 -9.96 -18.75 4.79
C PRO A 70 -9.87 -17.49 5.67
N TRP A 71 -10.72 -16.49 5.44
CA TRP A 71 -10.73 -15.23 6.16
C TRP A 71 -11.47 -15.35 7.49
N PRO A 72 -10.97 -14.70 8.56
CA PRO A 72 -11.71 -14.53 9.79
C PRO A 72 -13.09 -13.89 9.54
N PRO A 73 -14.15 -14.25 10.30
CA PRO A 73 -15.49 -13.70 10.12
C PRO A 73 -15.54 -12.16 10.15
N ASP A 74 -14.71 -11.52 10.98
CA ASP A 74 -14.63 -10.07 11.08
C ASP A 74 -14.06 -9.44 9.79
N GLU A 75 -13.05 -10.07 9.16
CA GLU A 75 -12.50 -9.61 7.88
C GLU A 75 -13.49 -9.84 6.74
N ALA A 76 -14.14 -11.01 6.71
CA ALA A 76 -15.18 -11.32 5.74
C ALA A 76 -16.33 -10.29 5.78
N GLU A 77 -16.74 -9.85 6.97
CA GLU A 77 -17.78 -8.83 7.11
C GLU A 77 -17.30 -7.44 6.67
N ILE A 78 -16.03 -7.07 6.90
CA ILE A 78 -15.44 -5.84 6.36
C ILE A 78 -15.51 -5.84 4.82
N PHE A 79 -15.11 -6.95 4.18
CA PHE A 79 -15.15 -7.04 2.73
C PHE A 79 -16.56 -6.92 2.18
N ARG A 80 -17.54 -7.58 2.81
CA ARG A 80 -18.96 -7.49 2.43
C ARG A 80 -19.55 -6.12 2.71
N ALA A 81 -19.14 -5.44 3.77
CA ALA A 81 -19.52 -4.05 4.02
C ALA A 81 -19.03 -3.11 2.90
N GLY A 82 -17.80 -3.32 2.44
CA GLY A 82 -17.26 -2.63 1.26
C GLY A 82 -18.07 -2.91 -0.01
N ASP A 83 -18.50 -4.16 -0.22
CA ASP A 83 -19.36 -4.50 -1.37
C ASP A 83 -20.71 -3.77 -1.29
N ARG A 84 -21.35 -3.72 -0.12
CA ARG A 84 -22.62 -3.00 0.09
C ARG A 84 -22.49 -1.50 -0.15
N LEU A 85 -21.37 -0.89 0.26
CA LEU A 85 -21.08 0.52 0.01
C LEU A 85 -20.98 0.81 -1.50
N VAL A 86 -20.28 -0.04 -2.26
CA VAL A 86 -20.17 0.08 -3.72
C VAL A 86 -21.53 -0.11 -4.38
N LEU A 87 -22.33 -1.08 -3.92
CA LEU A 87 -23.65 -1.37 -4.46
C LEU A 87 -24.65 -0.23 -4.21
N SER A 88 -24.55 0.51 -3.10
CA SER A 88 -25.43 1.66 -2.85
C SER A 88 -25.18 2.81 -3.83
N GLY A 89 -23.97 2.91 -4.37
CA GLY A 89 -23.55 3.98 -5.28
C GLY A 89 -23.14 5.26 -4.55
N ASP A 90 -23.12 5.27 -3.21
CA ASP A 90 -22.84 6.46 -2.40
C ASP A 90 -21.36 6.61 -2.02
N GLY A 91 -20.49 5.72 -2.49
CA GLY A 91 -19.08 5.72 -2.09
C GLY A 91 -18.13 5.18 -3.15
N ALA A 92 -17.01 5.88 -3.33
CA ALA A 92 -15.85 5.35 -4.03
C ALA A 92 -15.11 4.41 -3.08
N PHE A 93 -15.03 3.12 -3.43
CA PHE A 93 -14.17 2.17 -2.74
C PHE A 93 -12.87 2.09 -3.53
N GLU A 94 -12.05 3.13 -3.43
CA GLU A 94 -10.82 3.26 -4.21
C GLU A 94 -9.61 3.31 -3.28
N ASN A 95 -8.65 2.41 -3.51
CA ASN A 95 -7.38 2.35 -2.79
C ASN A 95 -7.57 2.31 -1.27
N VAL A 96 -8.54 1.52 -0.80
CA VAL A 96 -8.80 1.31 0.62
C VAL A 96 -7.78 0.31 1.15
N GLU A 97 -7.05 0.68 2.20
CA GLU A 97 -6.13 -0.22 2.88
C GLU A 97 -6.88 -1.12 3.85
N GLU A 98 -6.74 -2.43 3.67
CA GLU A 98 -7.39 -3.44 4.50
C GLU A 98 -6.34 -4.43 5.02
N LYS A 99 -6.62 -5.07 6.15
CA LYS A 99 -5.86 -6.22 6.60
C LYS A 99 -6.52 -7.48 6.09
N MET A 100 -5.71 -8.45 5.70
CA MET A 100 -6.19 -9.74 5.27
C MET A 100 -5.28 -10.83 5.80
N LEU A 101 -5.89 -11.90 6.30
CA LEU A 101 -5.23 -13.16 6.55
C LEU A 101 -5.24 -14.01 5.28
N THR A 102 -4.05 -14.37 4.79
CA THR A 102 -3.92 -15.28 3.65
C THR A 102 -4.14 -16.74 4.06
N ALA A 103 -4.38 -17.62 3.09
CA ALA A 103 -4.65 -19.05 3.34
C ALA A 103 -3.51 -19.80 4.08
N ASP A 104 -2.28 -19.28 4.02
CA ASP A 104 -1.11 -19.78 4.74
C ASP A 104 -0.95 -19.19 6.16
N GLY A 105 -1.87 -18.32 6.60
CA GLY A 105 -1.89 -17.72 7.93
C GLY A 105 -1.05 -16.44 8.06
N GLN A 106 -0.52 -15.89 6.96
CA GLN A 106 0.19 -14.61 7.00
C GLN A 106 -0.79 -13.43 7.05
N SER A 107 -0.57 -12.49 7.97
CA SER A 107 -1.29 -11.21 7.96
C SER A 107 -0.58 -10.24 7.01
N ILE A 108 -1.31 -9.77 6.01
CA ILE A 108 -0.81 -8.80 5.02
C ILE A 108 -1.68 -7.55 5.01
N VAL A 109 -1.10 -6.45 4.53
CA VAL A 109 -1.84 -5.23 4.22
C VAL A 109 -2.12 -5.23 2.72
N ILE A 110 -3.40 -5.17 2.36
CA ILE A 110 -3.83 -5.05 0.97
C ILE A 110 -4.35 -3.66 0.67
N LEU A 111 -4.22 -3.27 -0.60
CA LEU A 111 -4.84 -2.09 -1.16
C LEU A 111 -5.93 -2.53 -2.14
N THR A 112 -7.18 -2.27 -1.78
CA THR A 112 -8.36 -2.78 -2.47
C THR A 112 -9.11 -1.64 -3.16
N SER A 113 -9.52 -1.88 -4.41
CA SER A 113 -10.43 -1.02 -5.16
C SER A 113 -11.61 -1.84 -5.67
N LYS A 114 -12.83 -1.31 -5.57
CA LYS A 114 -14.06 -1.97 -5.99
C LYS A 114 -14.97 -1.00 -6.72
N VAL A 115 -15.62 -1.50 -7.77
CA VAL A 115 -16.61 -0.75 -8.55
C VAL A 115 -17.85 -1.61 -8.82
N GLN A 116 -18.95 -0.95 -9.19
CA GLN A 116 -20.18 -1.65 -9.55
C GLN A 116 -19.97 -2.43 -10.85
N LEU A 117 -20.29 -3.72 -10.82
CA LEU A 117 -20.40 -4.53 -12.02
C LEU A 117 -21.78 -4.28 -12.63
N ARG A 118 -21.80 -3.82 -13.88
CA ARG A 118 -23.02 -3.48 -14.61
C ARG A 118 -23.23 -4.41 -15.79
N SER A 119 -24.48 -4.76 -16.04
CA SER A 119 -24.90 -5.45 -17.27
C SER A 119 -24.91 -4.49 -18.46
N GLU A 120 -25.07 -5.02 -19.68
CA GLU A 120 -25.17 -4.23 -20.92
C GLU A 120 -26.31 -3.21 -20.90
N ASP A 121 -27.38 -3.49 -20.16
CA ASP A 121 -28.52 -2.59 -19.96
C ASP A 121 -28.27 -1.48 -18.92
N GLY A 122 -27.08 -1.46 -18.30
CA GLY A 122 -26.69 -0.49 -17.28
C GLY A 122 -27.15 -0.84 -15.86
N SER A 123 -27.89 -1.93 -15.67
CA SER A 123 -28.31 -2.40 -14.35
C SER A 123 -27.11 -2.90 -13.54
N VAL A 124 -27.10 -2.61 -12.23
CA VAL A 124 -26.05 -3.10 -11.32
C VAL A 124 -26.33 -4.57 -11.01
N ILE A 125 -25.43 -5.45 -11.44
CA ILE A 125 -25.53 -6.90 -11.25
C ILE A 125 -24.61 -7.43 -10.15
N GLY A 126 -23.74 -6.57 -9.59
CA GLY A 126 -22.86 -6.95 -8.49
C GLY A 126 -21.68 -6.00 -8.33
N THR A 127 -20.57 -6.53 -7.85
CA THR A 127 -19.31 -5.78 -7.68
C THR A 127 -18.16 -6.47 -8.39
N ILE A 128 -17.21 -5.69 -8.87
CA ILE A 128 -15.90 -6.17 -9.31
C ILE A 128 -14.84 -5.46 -8.49
N GLY A 129 -13.88 -6.23 -7.99
CA GLY A 129 -12.83 -5.74 -7.11
C GLY A 129 -11.47 -6.22 -7.55
N ILE A 130 -10.47 -5.39 -7.25
CA ILE A 130 -9.07 -5.72 -7.38
C ILE A 130 -8.36 -5.41 -6.07
N PHE A 131 -7.36 -6.20 -5.72
CA PHE A 131 -6.43 -5.82 -4.65
C PHE A 131 -5.01 -6.28 -4.94
N THR A 132 -4.08 -5.60 -4.26
CA THR A 132 -2.67 -5.98 -4.22
C THR A 132 -2.12 -5.94 -2.81
N ASP A 133 -1.12 -6.78 -2.55
CA ASP A 133 -0.38 -6.80 -1.30
C ASP A 133 0.62 -5.63 -1.29
N ILE A 134 0.43 -4.71 -0.33
CA ILE A 134 1.28 -3.54 -0.13
C ILE A 134 2.17 -3.67 1.11
N THR A 135 2.28 -4.87 1.70
CA THR A 135 3.04 -5.08 2.94
C THR A 135 4.50 -4.65 2.78
N ALA A 136 5.15 -5.02 1.68
CA ALA A 136 6.52 -4.61 1.40
C ALA A 136 6.66 -3.08 1.26
N ARG A 137 5.68 -2.42 0.61
CA ARG A 137 5.63 -0.96 0.48
C ARG A 137 5.55 -0.30 1.87
N LYS A 138 4.63 -0.77 2.72
CA LYS A 138 4.46 -0.26 4.08
C LYS A 138 5.71 -0.45 4.94
N GLN A 139 6.37 -1.58 4.81
CA GLN A 139 7.61 -1.85 5.53
C GLN A 139 8.73 -0.88 5.11
N MET A 140 8.88 -0.64 3.80
CA MET A 140 9.83 0.36 3.29
C MET A 140 9.51 1.78 3.75
N GLU A 141 8.23 2.17 3.75
CA GLU A 141 7.79 3.48 4.26
C GLU A 141 8.15 3.66 5.75
N LEU A 142 7.94 2.62 6.57
CA LEU A 142 8.28 2.63 8.00
C LEU A 142 9.79 2.70 8.23
N GLU A 143 10.58 1.95 7.47
CA GLU A 143 12.04 1.97 7.56
C GLU A 143 12.60 3.34 7.17
N LEU A 144 12.07 3.94 6.10
CA LEU A 144 12.44 5.29 5.68
C LEU A 144 12.12 6.32 6.75
N GLN A 145 10.93 6.24 7.36
CA GLN A 145 10.54 7.16 8.43
C GLN A 145 11.48 7.03 9.64
N ARG A 146 11.80 5.81 10.07
CA ARG A 146 12.74 5.57 11.17
C ARG A 146 14.14 6.11 10.86
N ALA A 147 14.63 5.89 9.64
CA ALA A 147 15.93 6.41 9.20
C ALA A 147 15.96 7.94 9.24
N LYS A 148 14.88 8.58 8.79
CA LYS A 148 14.71 10.04 8.85
C LYS A 148 14.71 10.56 10.28
N ASP A 149 13.90 9.96 11.16
CA ASP A 149 13.80 10.38 12.57
C ASP A 149 15.15 10.26 13.29
N ASN A 150 15.89 9.17 13.02
CA ASN A 150 17.23 8.96 13.56
C ASN A 150 18.25 9.99 13.05
N ALA A 151 18.20 10.33 11.75
CA ALA A 151 19.07 11.35 11.17
C ALA A 151 18.78 12.73 11.78
N GLU A 152 17.51 13.11 11.90
CA GLU A 152 17.12 14.37 12.53
C GLU A 152 17.53 14.45 14.01
N ALA A 153 17.40 13.35 14.75
CA ALA A 153 17.86 13.28 16.14
C ALA A 153 19.38 13.44 16.26
N ALA A 154 20.15 12.81 15.36
CA ALA A 154 21.61 12.93 15.34
C ALA A 154 22.06 14.35 14.98
N ASP A 155 21.41 15.00 14.02
CA ASP A 155 21.71 16.38 13.62
C ASP A 155 21.41 17.37 14.76
N ARG A 156 20.28 17.20 15.46
CA ARG A 156 19.96 18.01 16.65
C ARG A 156 21.01 17.84 17.74
N ALA A 157 21.34 16.60 18.10
CA ALA A 157 22.34 16.32 19.13
C ALA A 157 23.72 16.90 18.77
N LYS A 158 24.11 16.85 17.48
CA LYS A 158 25.33 17.47 16.99
C LYS A 158 25.29 19.00 17.11
N GLY A 159 24.17 19.62 16.76
CA GLY A 159 23.96 21.07 16.90
C GLY A 159 24.08 21.52 18.35
N ASP A 160 23.38 20.85 19.26
CA ASP A 160 23.40 21.13 20.70
C ASP A 160 24.81 20.96 21.27
N PHE A 161 25.49 19.86 20.92
CA PHE A 161 26.87 19.63 21.33
C PHE A 161 27.81 20.75 20.87
N LEU A 162 27.74 21.15 19.59
CA LEU A 162 28.59 22.22 19.06
C LEU A 162 28.29 23.58 19.70
N ALA A 163 27.03 23.88 19.98
CA ALA A 163 26.63 25.10 20.69
C ALA A 163 27.18 25.12 22.13
N THR A 164 27.03 24.01 22.87
CA THR A 164 27.57 23.87 24.22
C THR A 164 29.09 24.01 24.22
N VAL A 165 29.80 23.26 23.38
CA VAL A 165 31.28 23.34 23.29
C VAL A 165 31.74 24.74 22.90
N SER A 166 31.06 25.41 21.97
CA SER A 166 31.41 26.78 21.57
C SER A 166 31.28 27.77 22.73
N HIS A 167 30.22 27.65 23.54
CA HIS A 167 30.02 28.47 24.72
C HIS A 167 31.10 28.21 25.78
N GLU A 168 31.35 26.93 26.07
CA GLU A 168 32.35 26.50 27.05
C GLU A 168 33.79 26.90 26.67
N LEU A 169 34.13 26.92 25.37
CA LEU A 169 35.45 27.37 24.91
C LEU A 169 35.60 28.89 24.90
N ARG A 170 34.52 29.63 24.61
CA ARG A 170 34.55 31.10 24.54
C ARG A 170 34.86 31.73 25.89
N THR A 171 34.31 31.17 26.97
CA THR A 171 34.49 31.69 28.34
C THR A 171 35.96 31.75 28.78
N PRO A 172 36.75 30.66 28.78
CA PRO A 172 38.16 30.72 29.16
C PRO A 172 38.99 31.54 28.17
N LEU A 173 38.69 31.49 26.86
CA LEU A 173 39.38 32.32 25.87
C LEU A 173 39.19 33.81 26.12
N ALA A 174 37.98 34.25 26.46
CA ALA A 174 37.69 35.64 26.80
C ALA A 174 38.47 36.12 28.03
N LEU A 175 38.63 35.25 29.04
CA LEU A 175 39.43 35.53 30.23
C LEU A 175 40.93 35.67 29.93
N ILE A 176 41.46 34.93 28.94
CA ILE A 176 42.87 35.01 28.54
C ILE A 176 43.12 36.21 27.62
N LEU A 177 42.26 36.42 26.62
CA LEU A 177 42.45 37.44 25.59
C LEU A 177 42.19 38.85 26.09
N GLY A 178 41.22 39.06 26.99
CA GLY A 178 40.88 40.38 27.51
C GLY A 178 42.09 41.11 28.10
N PRO A 179 42.77 40.54 29.12
CA PRO A 179 43.97 41.13 29.71
C PRO A 179 45.11 41.32 28.70
N LEU A 180 45.31 40.38 27.76
CA LEU A 180 46.35 40.49 26.73
C LEU A 180 46.09 41.65 25.76
N GLN A 181 44.83 41.87 25.37
CA GLN A 181 44.44 42.99 24.52
C GLN A 181 44.58 44.33 25.25
N GLU A 182 44.25 44.38 26.54
CA GLU A 182 44.44 45.57 27.38
C GLU A 182 45.92 45.93 27.53
N LEU A 183 46.78 44.92 27.74
CA LEU A 183 48.24 45.07 27.80
C LEU A 183 48.83 45.54 26.46
N ALA A 184 48.27 45.07 25.34
CA ALA A 184 48.68 45.50 24.00
C ALA A 184 48.19 46.92 23.66
N ALA A 185 47.05 47.35 24.20
CA ALA A 185 46.49 48.69 24.01
C ALA A 185 47.16 49.76 24.90
N HIS A 186 47.74 49.36 26.03
CA HIS A 186 48.52 50.21 26.93
C HIS A 186 49.94 49.65 27.14
N PRO A 187 50.91 49.93 26.23
CA PRO A 187 52.24 49.32 26.25
C PRO A 187 53.17 49.84 27.37
N SER A 188 52.71 50.75 28.21
CA SER A 188 53.53 51.35 29.26
C SER A 188 53.72 50.36 30.41
N LEU A 189 54.86 49.70 30.40
CA LEU A 189 55.43 49.00 31.56
C LEU A 189 55.44 49.95 32.78
N PRO A 190 55.21 49.46 34.00
CA PRO A 190 55.54 50.21 35.19
C PRO A 190 57.06 50.42 35.20
N ASP A 191 57.50 51.63 34.87
CA ASP A 191 58.69 52.21 35.51
C ASP A 191 58.35 52.26 37.00
N ASP A 192 58.86 51.29 37.76
CA ASP A 192 59.34 51.45 39.14
C ASP A 192 59.47 50.09 39.84
N ALA A 193 60.69 49.57 39.85
CA ALA A 193 61.18 48.73 40.94
C ALA A 193 62.71 48.92 41.05
N ARG A 194 63.10 49.91 41.86
CA ARG A 194 64.36 49.89 42.61
C ARG A 194 64.31 48.82 43.69
#